data_AF-A0A8S3TT84-F1
#
_entry.id   AF-A0A8S3TT84-F1
#
_cell.length_a   1.000
_cell.length_b   1.000
_cell.length_c   1.000
_cell.angle_alpha   90.00
_cell.angle_beta   90.00
_cell.angle_gamma   90.00
#
_symmetry.space_group_name_H-M   'P 1'
#
loop_
_entity.id
_entity.type
_entity.pdbx_description
1 polymer ?
#
loop_
_entity_poly.entity_id
_entity_poly.type
_entity_poly.pdbx_seq_one_letter_code
_entity_poly.pdbx_strand_id
1 'polypeptide(L)'
;MLLNFDEIPVKIEIPEGIFIINKQNILFGIALQYQELTGFLSLQEAIQNCIKQSNKFLIMIGAICSAVYYYNHIYYFFDTHSHSECTLNNPLDSSGKSILIGFADLHDLLSYLYAFYTSLQIDLDSQFEILPVCISSKDTDKDVTNQIKNYFDDQKLRNTKQKKKSTQYIKVPKFVYMKNYMQNRRKNKIFKEKELNAKRYSRKDKNYRKTEADRKKSQRDNSDTRQIERQRELAAKREVRKDTNYRKTEADRKKSQRENSDIRQIERQRELAAKREVRKDENYRRAEAESKKSQRDNSDLRQIERQRELVAKREARKNEDFNKRELAAKREKWLFQREEKKSLPL
;
A
#
# COMPACT_ATOMS: atom_id res chain seq x y z
N MET A 1 -25.37 -4.84 -17.88
CA MET A 1 -26.36 -5.94 -17.82
C MET A 1 -27.01 -5.77 -16.46
N LEU A 2 -28.29 -5.39 -16.44
CA LEU A 2 -29.07 -5.21 -15.21
C LEU A 2 -29.56 -6.59 -14.78
N LEU A 3 -29.51 -6.87 -13.48
CA LEU A 3 -29.99 -8.13 -12.91
C LEU A 3 -31.50 -8.27 -13.17
N ASN A 4 -31.94 -9.44 -13.64
CA ASN A 4 -33.36 -9.77 -13.73
C ASN A 4 -33.69 -10.84 -12.66
N PHE A 5 -34.84 -10.71 -12.00
CA PHE A 5 -35.33 -11.69 -11.04
C PHE A 5 -35.47 -13.11 -11.62
N ASP A 6 -35.65 -13.27 -12.93
CA ASP A 6 -35.64 -14.56 -13.59
C ASP A 6 -34.29 -15.29 -13.46
N GLU A 7 -33.18 -14.56 -13.36
CA GLU A 7 -31.83 -15.10 -13.22
C GLU A 7 -31.55 -15.68 -11.83
N ILE A 8 -32.41 -15.40 -10.84
CA ILE A 8 -32.26 -15.95 -9.49
C ILE A 8 -32.46 -17.47 -9.54
N PRO A 9 -31.53 -18.28 -9.00
CA PRO A 9 -31.66 -19.72 -9.03
C PRO A 9 -32.86 -20.20 -8.22
N VAL A 10 -33.58 -21.19 -8.74
CA VAL A 10 -34.69 -21.88 -8.04
C VAL A 10 -34.16 -22.84 -6.98
N LYS A 11 -32.89 -23.26 -7.09
CA LYS A 11 -32.23 -24.18 -6.16
C LYS A 11 -30.89 -23.59 -5.73
N ILE A 12 -30.65 -23.49 -4.43
CA ILE A 12 -29.37 -23.09 -3.84
C ILE A 12 -28.83 -24.25 -3.02
N GLU A 13 -27.56 -24.59 -3.22
CA GLU A 13 -26.85 -25.61 -2.46
C GLU A 13 -25.73 -24.95 -1.68
N ILE A 14 -25.82 -25.02 -0.36
CA ILE A 14 -24.81 -24.53 0.59
C ILE A 14 -24.42 -25.69 1.52
N PRO A 15 -23.28 -25.61 2.25
CA PRO A 15 -22.85 -26.69 3.14
C PRO A 15 -23.90 -27.16 4.15
N GLU A 16 -24.85 -26.30 4.50
CA GLU A 16 -25.94 -26.54 5.45
C GLU A 16 -27.14 -27.30 4.85
N GLY A 17 -27.24 -27.41 3.52
CA GLY A 17 -28.30 -28.15 2.84
C GLY A 17 -28.70 -27.60 1.48
N ILE A 18 -29.74 -28.21 0.92
CA ILE A 18 -30.33 -27.82 -0.36
C ILE A 18 -31.59 -27.00 -0.08
N PHE A 19 -31.63 -25.77 -0.59
CA PHE A 19 -32.75 -24.86 -0.47
C PHE A 19 -33.44 -24.68 -1.82
N ILE A 20 -34.78 -24.71 -1.80
CA ILE A 20 -35.62 -24.41 -2.96
C ILE A 20 -36.25 -23.04 -2.74
N ILE A 21 -36.13 -22.19 -3.76
CA ILE A 21 -36.69 -20.84 -3.79
C ILE A 21 -37.93 -20.86 -4.67
N ASN A 22 -39.08 -20.67 -4.05
CA ASN A 22 -40.36 -20.47 -4.73
C ASN A 22 -40.59 -18.96 -4.91
N LYS A 23 -40.51 -18.51 -6.17
CA LYS A 23 -40.76 -17.12 -6.57
C LYS A 23 -42.27 -16.87 -6.67
N GLN A 24 -42.77 -15.79 -6.07
CA GLN A 24 -44.17 -15.36 -6.21
C GLN A 24 -44.28 -14.26 -7.28
N ASN A 25 -45.49 -13.74 -7.50
CA ASN A 25 -45.73 -12.69 -8.50
C ASN A 25 -44.96 -11.42 -8.13
N ILE A 26 -44.24 -10.87 -9.11
CA ILE A 26 -43.51 -9.61 -8.96
C ILE A 26 -44.52 -8.47 -8.79
N LEU A 27 -44.30 -7.64 -7.78
CA LEU A 27 -45.00 -6.37 -7.58
C LEU A 27 -44.15 -5.27 -8.19
N PHE A 28 -44.75 -4.35 -8.92
CA PHE A 28 -44.06 -3.19 -9.48
C PHE A 28 -44.83 -1.91 -9.18
N GLY A 29 -44.11 -0.80 -9.19
CA GLY A 29 -44.67 0.50 -8.85
C GLY A 29 -43.64 1.62 -8.96
N ILE A 30 -43.93 2.76 -8.35
CA ILE A 30 -43.05 3.93 -8.34
C ILE A 30 -42.73 4.25 -6.88
N ALA A 31 -41.46 4.50 -6.57
CA ALA A 31 -41.02 4.59 -5.18
C ALA A 31 -41.61 5.83 -4.48
N LEU A 32 -41.76 6.94 -5.21
CA LEU A 32 -42.44 8.15 -4.74
C LEU A 32 -43.93 8.13 -5.05
N GLN A 33 -44.73 8.50 -4.05
CA GLN A 33 -46.18 8.62 -4.19
C GLN A 33 -46.52 9.98 -4.81
N TYR A 34 -46.77 10.01 -6.11
CA TYR A 34 -47.45 11.13 -6.75
C TYR A 34 -48.95 10.97 -6.58
N GLN A 35 -49.62 12.02 -6.10
CA GLN A 35 -51.08 12.01 -5.85
C GLN A 35 -51.93 11.75 -7.11
N GLU A 36 -51.32 11.72 -8.30
CA GLU A 36 -52.01 11.66 -9.60
C GLU A 36 -51.77 10.37 -10.40
N LEU A 37 -50.93 9.43 -9.93
CA LEU A 37 -50.63 8.20 -10.67
C LEU A 37 -51.62 7.08 -10.30
N THR A 38 -52.83 7.16 -10.85
CA THR A 38 -53.82 6.10 -10.75
C THR A 38 -53.30 4.81 -11.41
N GLY A 39 -53.02 3.77 -10.62
CA GLY A 39 -52.71 2.42 -11.11
C GLY A 39 -51.35 1.83 -10.72
N PHE A 40 -50.46 2.62 -10.11
CA PHE A 40 -49.17 2.11 -9.59
C PHE A 40 -49.20 2.02 -8.06
N LEU A 41 -48.60 0.96 -7.53
CA LEU A 41 -48.40 0.83 -6.08
C LEU A 41 -47.30 1.78 -5.62
N SER A 42 -47.51 2.46 -4.50
CA SER A 42 -46.40 3.07 -3.76
C SER A 42 -45.50 2.00 -3.16
N LEU A 43 -44.25 2.35 -2.83
CA LEU A 43 -43.32 1.41 -2.18
C LEU A 43 -43.88 0.88 -0.85
N GLN A 44 -44.56 1.73 -0.09
CA GLN A 44 -45.23 1.35 1.16
C GLN A 44 -46.31 0.30 0.93
N GLU A 45 -47.23 0.54 -0.01
CA GLU A 45 -48.31 -0.41 -0.31
C GLU A 45 -47.76 -1.73 -0.86
N ALA A 46 -46.74 -1.68 -1.71
CA ALA A 46 -46.12 -2.87 -2.25
C ALA A 46 -45.45 -3.72 -1.17
N ILE A 47 -44.72 -3.11 -0.23
CA ILE A 47 -44.13 -3.84 0.91
C ILE A 47 -45.22 -4.44 1.80
N GLN A 48 -46.26 -3.68 2.14
CA GLN A 48 -47.38 -4.19 2.93
C GLN A 48 -48.10 -5.36 2.24
N ASN A 49 -48.30 -5.28 0.94
CA ASN A 49 -48.90 -6.37 0.15
C ASN A 49 -47.97 -7.56 0.04
N CYS A 50 -46.66 -7.34 -0.05
CA CYS A 50 -45.66 -8.38 -0.09
C CYS A 50 -45.63 -9.20 1.21
N ILE A 51 -45.67 -8.53 2.36
CA ILE A 51 -45.62 -9.19 3.68
C ILE A 51 -46.82 -10.12 3.92
N LYS A 52 -47.98 -9.80 3.31
CA LYS A 52 -49.16 -10.67 3.35
C LYS A 52 -48.96 -11.98 2.59
N GLN A 53 -48.05 -12.00 1.60
CA GLN A 53 -47.80 -13.16 0.74
C GLN A 53 -46.55 -13.94 1.13
N SER A 54 -45.49 -13.24 1.55
CA SER A 54 -44.25 -13.82 2.05
C SER A 54 -43.56 -12.89 3.04
N ASN A 55 -42.93 -13.49 4.05
CA ASN A 55 -42.08 -12.78 4.98
C ASN A 55 -40.65 -12.53 4.47
N LYS A 56 -40.34 -12.87 3.21
CA LYS A 56 -39.03 -12.64 2.58
C LYS A 56 -39.27 -12.14 1.16
N PHE A 57 -38.53 -11.11 0.78
CA PHE A 57 -38.64 -10.53 -0.54
C PHE A 57 -37.36 -9.81 -0.95
N LEU A 58 -37.20 -9.67 -2.26
CA LEU A 58 -36.13 -8.87 -2.86
C LEU A 58 -36.74 -7.60 -3.43
N ILE A 59 -36.05 -6.48 -3.27
CA ILE A 59 -36.44 -5.19 -3.81
C ILE A 59 -35.36 -4.80 -4.82
N MET A 60 -35.77 -4.44 -6.02
CA MET A 60 -34.93 -3.80 -7.02
C MET A 60 -35.42 -2.38 -7.28
N ILE A 61 -34.53 -1.39 -7.10
CA ILE A 61 -34.75 0.00 -7.53
C ILE A 61 -33.52 0.42 -8.34
N GLY A 62 -33.75 0.80 -9.61
CA GLY A 62 -32.67 1.04 -10.57
C GLY A 62 -31.85 -0.23 -10.83
N ALA A 63 -30.56 -0.19 -10.48
CA ALA A 63 -29.63 -1.31 -10.68
C ALA A 63 -29.28 -2.08 -9.40
N ILE A 64 -29.92 -1.74 -8.27
CA ILE A 64 -29.59 -2.26 -6.95
C ILE A 64 -30.63 -3.26 -6.50
N CYS A 65 -30.17 -4.44 -6.11
CA CYS A 65 -31.00 -5.48 -5.52
C CYS A 65 -30.65 -5.63 -4.04
N SER A 66 -31.63 -5.39 -3.19
CA SER A 66 -31.54 -5.56 -1.73
C SER A 66 -32.56 -6.57 -1.24
N ALA A 67 -32.27 -7.25 -0.14
CA ALA A 67 -33.16 -8.23 0.45
C ALA A 67 -33.84 -7.66 1.70
N VAL A 68 -35.12 -7.96 1.86
CA VAL A 68 -35.87 -7.64 3.08
C VAL A 68 -36.56 -8.88 3.58
N TYR A 69 -36.51 -9.11 4.89
CA TYR A 69 -37.32 -10.13 5.52
C TYR A 69 -37.92 -9.66 6.84
N TYR A 70 -39.13 -10.14 7.12
CA TYR A 70 -39.88 -9.84 8.33
C TYR A 70 -39.86 -11.04 9.27
N TYR A 71 -39.30 -10.85 10.46
CA TYR A 71 -39.20 -11.91 11.47
C TYR A 71 -39.27 -11.32 12.87
N ASN A 72 -40.04 -11.96 13.76
CA ASN A 72 -40.25 -11.51 15.15
C ASN A 72 -40.60 -10.02 15.27
N HIS A 73 -41.52 -9.55 14.41
CA HIS A 73 -41.96 -8.15 14.36
C HIS A 73 -40.87 -7.12 14.01
N ILE A 74 -39.76 -7.57 13.44
CA ILE A 74 -38.67 -6.71 12.98
C ILE A 74 -38.49 -6.88 11.47
N TYR A 75 -38.34 -5.76 10.78
CA TYR A 75 -37.93 -5.71 9.38
C TYR A 75 -36.42 -5.72 9.28
N TYR A 76 -35.86 -6.73 8.64
CA TYR A 76 -34.44 -6.82 8.39
C TYR A 76 -34.15 -6.46 6.94
N PHE A 77 -33.37 -5.41 6.74
CA PHE A 77 -32.82 -5.02 5.46
C PHE A 77 -31.40 -5.57 5.32
N PHE A 78 -31.12 -6.22 4.21
CA PHE A 78 -29.80 -6.75 3.86
C PHE A 78 -29.38 -6.22 2.50
N ASP A 79 -28.18 -5.68 2.44
CA ASP A 79 -27.55 -5.27 1.19
C ASP A 79 -26.09 -5.72 1.12
N THR A 80 -25.71 -6.17 -0.07
CA THR A 80 -24.39 -6.75 -0.34
C THR A 80 -23.38 -5.74 -0.87
N HIS A 81 -23.80 -4.51 -1.18
CA HIS A 81 -22.90 -3.50 -1.71
C HIS A 81 -21.95 -2.98 -0.63
N SER A 82 -21.01 -2.14 -1.03
CA SER A 82 -19.96 -1.63 -0.14
C SER A 82 -20.45 -0.42 0.64
N HIS A 83 -20.90 -0.63 1.88
CA HIS A 83 -21.32 0.46 2.76
C HIS A 83 -20.16 0.96 3.63
N SER A 84 -20.26 2.24 4.04
CA SER A 84 -19.36 2.85 5.01
C SER A 84 -19.83 2.62 6.45
N GLU A 85 -19.07 3.06 7.46
CA GLU A 85 -19.45 2.88 8.88
C GLU A 85 -20.81 3.48 9.25
N CYS A 86 -21.30 4.48 8.50
CA CYS A 86 -22.64 5.06 8.70
C CYS A 86 -23.76 4.32 7.95
N THR A 87 -23.50 3.13 7.39
CA THR A 87 -24.43 2.25 6.65
C THR A 87 -25.00 2.80 5.34
N LEU A 88 -24.79 4.08 5.05
CA LEU A 88 -25.02 4.68 3.74
C LEU A 88 -23.77 4.54 2.88
N ASN A 89 -23.96 4.67 1.57
CA ASN A 89 -22.84 4.65 0.65
C ASN A 89 -22.02 5.93 0.80
N ASN A 90 -20.74 5.76 1.12
CA ASN A 90 -19.76 6.82 1.06
C ASN A 90 -18.78 6.48 -0.07
N PRO A 91 -18.80 7.20 -1.21
CA PRO A 91 -17.93 6.90 -2.35
C PRO A 91 -16.44 7.06 -2.04
N LEU A 92 -16.07 7.61 -0.88
CA LEU A 92 -14.69 7.81 -0.42
C LEU A 92 -14.15 6.66 0.44
N ASP A 93 -15.00 5.74 0.91
CA ASP A 93 -14.60 4.64 1.77
C ASP A 93 -14.42 3.33 0.97
N SER A 94 -13.25 2.70 1.11
CA SER A 94 -12.87 1.49 0.38
C SER A 94 -12.97 0.22 1.22
N SER A 95 -13.46 0.33 2.47
CA SER A 95 -13.57 -0.76 3.44
C SER A 95 -14.92 -1.50 3.41
N GLY A 96 -15.64 -1.38 2.28
CA GLY A 96 -17.00 -1.86 2.05
C GLY A 96 -17.38 -3.14 2.80
N LYS A 97 -18.37 -3.02 3.67
CA LYS A 97 -18.99 -4.14 4.38
C LYS A 97 -20.42 -4.30 3.87
N SER A 98 -20.87 -5.54 3.70
CA SER A 98 -22.29 -5.85 3.58
C SER A 98 -22.99 -5.52 4.91
N ILE A 99 -24.23 -5.05 4.85
CA ILE A 99 -24.99 -4.65 6.04
C ILE A 99 -26.22 -5.51 6.23
N LEU A 100 -26.58 -5.70 7.50
CA LEU A 100 -27.87 -6.23 7.93
C LEU A 100 -28.39 -5.28 9.02
N ILE A 101 -29.52 -4.62 8.78
CA ILE A 101 -30.09 -3.62 9.68
C ILE A 101 -31.52 -4.01 10.02
N GLY A 102 -31.89 -3.91 11.30
CA GLY A 102 -33.24 -4.17 11.79
C GLY A 102 -34.01 -2.89 12.06
N PHE A 103 -35.28 -2.85 11.66
CA PHE A 103 -36.22 -1.76 11.93
C PHE A 103 -37.44 -2.32 12.64
N ALA A 104 -37.88 -1.66 13.71
CA ALA A 104 -39.06 -2.07 14.47
C ALA A 104 -40.37 -1.71 13.73
N ASP A 105 -40.34 -0.64 12.93
CA ASP A 105 -41.49 -0.16 12.17
C ASP A 105 -41.20 -0.11 10.66
N LEU A 106 -42.26 -0.26 9.87
CA LEU A 106 -42.24 -0.10 8.42
C LEU A 106 -41.87 1.34 8.04
N HIS A 107 -42.31 2.34 8.81
CA HIS A 107 -41.97 3.73 8.51
C HIS A 107 -40.44 3.94 8.57
N ASP A 108 -39.77 3.42 9.60
CA ASP A 108 -38.32 3.55 9.74
C ASP A 108 -37.59 2.83 8.59
N LEU A 109 -38.07 1.64 8.21
CA LEU A 109 -37.55 0.93 7.04
C LEU A 109 -37.69 1.78 5.76
N LEU A 110 -38.86 2.36 5.51
CA LEU A 110 -39.10 3.18 4.31
C LEU A 110 -38.23 4.43 4.31
N SER A 111 -38.16 5.15 5.43
CA SER A 111 -37.27 6.31 5.60
C SER A 111 -35.82 5.94 5.30
N TYR A 112 -35.38 4.78 5.79
CA TYR A 112 -34.04 4.26 5.49
C TYR A 112 -33.88 3.92 4.01
N LEU A 113 -34.83 3.22 3.38
CA LEU A 113 -34.77 2.88 1.96
C LEU A 113 -34.66 4.13 1.08
N TYR A 114 -35.47 5.17 1.34
CA TYR A 114 -35.39 6.43 0.62
C TYR A 114 -34.03 7.10 0.79
N ALA A 115 -33.53 7.21 2.03
CA ALA A 115 -32.21 7.77 2.30
C ALA A 115 -31.08 6.95 1.64
N PHE A 116 -31.22 5.63 1.67
CA PHE A 116 -30.27 4.68 1.10
C PHE A 116 -30.17 4.84 -0.41
N TYR A 117 -31.27 4.70 -1.15
CA TYR A 117 -31.27 4.84 -2.61
C TYR A 117 -30.91 6.27 -3.07
N THR A 118 -31.31 7.30 -2.31
CA THR A 118 -30.87 8.68 -2.58
C THR A 118 -29.35 8.82 -2.41
N SER A 119 -28.75 8.18 -1.40
CA SER A 119 -27.29 8.18 -1.20
C SER A 119 -26.53 7.49 -2.35
N LEU A 120 -27.21 6.58 -3.07
CA LEU A 120 -26.71 5.92 -4.26
C LEU A 120 -26.90 6.72 -5.55
N GLN A 121 -27.48 7.92 -5.45
CA GLN A 121 -27.87 8.75 -6.61
C GLN A 121 -28.85 8.01 -7.54
N ILE A 122 -29.71 7.16 -6.96
CA ILE A 122 -30.79 6.49 -7.70
C ILE A 122 -32.00 7.40 -7.68
N ASP A 123 -32.53 7.65 -8.86
CA ASP A 123 -33.75 8.41 -9.02
C ASP A 123 -34.92 7.64 -8.42
N LEU A 124 -35.61 8.20 -7.44
CA LEU A 124 -36.77 7.56 -6.80
C LEU A 124 -38.06 7.69 -7.63
N ASP A 125 -38.02 8.46 -8.71
CA ASP A 125 -39.05 8.44 -9.76
C ASP A 125 -38.93 7.19 -10.63
N SER A 126 -37.86 6.41 -10.46
CA SER A 126 -37.69 5.10 -11.10
C SER A 126 -38.77 4.12 -10.65
N GLN A 127 -39.08 3.20 -11.56
CA GLN A 127 -39.85 2.01 -11.24
C GLN A 127 -39.09 1.13 -10.25
N PHE A 128 -39.81 0.55 -9.29
CA PHE A 128 -39.31 -0.52 -8.45
C PHE A 128 -39.94 -1.86 -8.86
N GLU A 129 -39.23 -2.93 -8.53
CA GLU A 129 -39.74 -4.29 -8.57
C GLU A 129 -39.53 -4.98 -7.22
N ILE A 130 -40.54 -5.67 -6.70
CA ILE A 130 -40.45 -6.49 -5.50
C ILE A 130 -40.80 -7.93 -5.87
N LEU A 131 -39.87 -8.85 -5.59
CA LEU A 131 -40.10 -10.28 -5.72
C LEU A 131 -40.27 -10.91 -4.34
N PRO A 132 -41.49 -11.30 -3.96
CA PRO A 132 -41.69 -12.14 -2.78
C PRO A 132 -41.16 -13.56 -3.03
N VAL A 133 -40.49 -14.13 -2.04
CA VAL A 133 -39.88 -15.46 -2.13
C VAL A 133 -40.19 -16.33 -0.92
N CYS A 134 -40.48 -17.61 -1.15
CA CYS A 134 -40.60 -18.62 -0.10
C CYS A 134 -39.42 -19.60 -0.22
N ILE A 135 -38.73 -19.85 0.89
CA ILE A 135 -37.55 -20.74 0.91
C ILE A 135 -37.90 -21.99 1.70
N SER A 136 -37.76 -23.16 1.07
CA SER A 136 -37.92 -24.47 1.72
C SER A 136 -36.60 -25.25 1.70
N SER A 137 -36.28 -25.95 2.78
CA SER A 137 -35.14 -26.87 2.84
C SER A 137 -35.59 -28.25 2.36
N LYS A 138 -34.86 -28.86 1.42
CA LYS A 138 -34.91 -30.30 1.23
C LYS A 138 -33.96 -30.91 2.24
N ASP A 139 -34.51 -31.52 3.29
CA ASP A 139 -33.76 -32.38 4.21
C ASP A 139 -33.00 -33.42 3.39
N THR A 140 -31.71 -33.21 3.17
CA THR A 140 -30.79 -34.27 2.76
C THR A 140 -30.66 -35.22 3.94
N ASP A 141 -31.30 -36.38 3.82
CA ASP A 141 -31.23 -37.57 4.67
C ASP A 141 -30.82 -37.32 6.14
N LYS A 142 -31.83 -37.32 7.01
CA LYS A 142 -31.70 -37.28 8.48
C LYS A 142 -30.69 -38.29 9.04
N ASP A 143 -30.34 -39.34 8.29
CA ASP A 143 -29.33 -40.32 8.69
C ASP A 143 -27.90 -39.78 8.64
N VAL A 144 -27.53 -38.93 7.67
CA VAL A 144 -26.16 -38.39 7.60
C VAL A 144 -25.97 -37.31 8.66
N THR A 145 -26.98 -36.47 8.90
CA THR A 145 -26.94 -35.46 9.97
C THR A 145 -26.95 -36.09 11.37
N ASN A 146 -27.66 -37.20 11.58
CA ASN A 146 -27.59 -37.97 12.83
C ASN A 146 -26.24 -38.67 13.00
N GLN A 147 -25.65 -39.23 11.94
CA GLN A 147 -24.29 -39.80 12.01
C GLN A 147 -23.24 -38.74 12.32
N ILE A 148 -23.36 -37.54 11.73
CA ILE A 148 -22.47 -36.41 12.00
C ILE A 148 -22.69 -35.88 13.43
N LYS A 149 -23.93 -35.77 13.92
CA LYS A 149 -24.22 -35.43 15.32
C LYS A 149 -23.64 -36.45 16.29
N ASN A 150 -23.86 -37.74 16.04
CA ASN A 150 -23.31 -38.82 16.84
C ASN A 150 -21.77 -38.80 16.84
N TYR A 151 -21.14 -38.49 15.70
CA TYR A 151 -19.70 -38.29 15.60
C TYR A 151 -19.21 -37.10 16.45
N PHE A 152 -19.90 -35.96 16.39
CA PHE A 152 -19.54 -34.79 17.20
C PHE A 152 -19.81 -34.97 18.69
N ASP A 153 -20.85 -35.71 19.06
CA ASP A 153 -21.15 -36.01 20.47
C ASP A 153 -20.20 -37.07 21.02
N ASP A 154 -19.77 -38.07 20.23
CA ASP A 154 -18.69 -39.00 20.60
C ASP A 154 -17.34 -38.28 20.73
N GLN A 155 -17.05 -37.30 19.86
CA GLN A 155 -15.89 -36.40 19.98
C GLN A 155 -15.94 -35.54 21.24
N LYS A 156 -17.11 -35.03 21.65
CA LYS A 156 -17.27 -34.28 22.91
C LYS A 156 -17.04 -35.18 24.13
N LEU A 157 -17.53 -36.42 24.11
CA LEU A 157 -17.30 -37.42 25.16
C LEU A 157 -15.83 -37.86 25.27
N ARG A 158 -15.11 -37.94 24.15
CA ARG A 158 -13.65 -38.17 24.13
C ARG A 158 -12.87 -36.96 24.66
N ASN A 159 -13.30 -35.74 24.31
CA ASN A 159 -12.67 -34.49 24.77
C ASN A 159 -12.90 -34.21 26.27
N THR A 160 -14.05 -34.58 26.85
CA THR A 160 -14.27 -34.48 28.31
C THR A 160 -13.45 -35.51 29.10
N LYS A 161 -13.20 -36.69 28.53
CA LYS A 161 -12.27 -37.69 29.10
C LYS A 161 -10.78 -37.26 28.97
N GLN A 162 -10.42 -36.53 27.91
CA GLN A 162 -9.06 -35.99 27.73
C GLN A 162 -8.77 -34.73 28.56
N LYS A 163 -9.78 -33.91 28.92
CA LYS A 163 -9.59 -32.71 29.76
C LYS A 163 -9.13 -32.97 31.20
N LYS A 164 -9.11 -34.22 31.67
CA LYS A 164 -8.49 -34.57 32.97
C LYS A 164 -6.98 -34.84 32.88
N LYS A 165 -6.36 -34.80 31.70
CA LYS A 165 -4.91 -35.01 31.54
C LYS A 165 -4.32 -34.06 30.49
N SER A 166 -3.55 -33.08 30.94
CA SER A 166 -2.57 -32.24 30.18
C SER A 166 -3.18 -31.25 29.16
N THR A 167 -2.66 -30.05 28.86
CA THR A 167 -1.51 -29.22 29.25
C THR A 167 -1.81 -27.80 28.73
N GLN A 168 -1.17 -26.77 29.32
CA GLN A 168 -1.25 -25.35 28.94
C GLN A 168 -1.21 -25.10 27.41
N TYR A 169 -2.29 -24.57 26.84
CA TYR A 169 -2.27 -23.96 25.51
C TYR A 169 -1.89 -22.48 25.63
N ILE A 170 -0.72 -22.13 25.11
CA ILE A 170 -0.25 -20.74 24.99
C ILE A 170 -1.13 -20.05 23.94
N LYS A 171 -1.94 -19.08 24.37
CA LYS A 171 -2.68 -18.19 23.46
C LYS A 171 -1.68 -17.37 22.65
N VAL A 172 -1.50 -17.70 21.37
CA VAL A 172 -0.71 -16.86 20.45
C VAL A 172 -1.52 -15.59 20.14
N PRO A 173 -0.98 -14.37 20.39
CA PRO A 173 -1.70 -13.13 20.12
C PRO A 173 -2.12 -12.99 18.66
N LYS A 174 -3.34 -12.47 18.40
CA LYS A 174 -3.93 -12.29 17.07
C LYS A 174 -3.00 -11.59 16.07
N PHE A 175 -2.19 -10.64 16.52
CA PHE A 175 -1.20 -9.94 15.69
C PHE A 175 -0.12 -10.87 15.14
N VAL A 176 0.38 -11.82 15.95
CA VAL A 176 1.40 -12.79 15.55
C VAL A 176 0.84 -13.75 14.51
N TYR A 177 -0.40 -14.22 14.73
CA TYR A 177 -1.12 -15.03 13.76
C TYR A 177 -1.29 -14.28 12.42
N MET A 178 -1.79 -13.04 12.46
CA MET A 178 -2.03 -12.25 11.25
C MET A 178 -0.73 -11.93 10.49
N LYS A 179 0.35 -11.66 11.23
CA LYS A 179 1.69 -11.45 10.65
C LYS A 179 2.18 -12.70 9.90
N ASN A 180 2.05 -13.87 10.51
CA ASN A 180 2.43 -15.15 9.89
C ASN A 180 1.55 -15.49 8.68
N TYR A 181 0.24 -15.26 8.80
CA TYR A 181 -0.71 -15.44 7.71
C TYR A 181 -0.36 -14.54 6.51
N MET A 182 -0.12 -13.25 6.72
CA MET A 182 0.25 -12.32 5.64
C MET A 182 1.62 -12.64 5.03
N GLN A 183 2.59 -13.11 5.82
CA GLN A 183 3.87 -13.57 5.30
C GLN A 183 3.72 -14.81 4.41
N ASN A 184 2.93 -15.81 4.83
CA ASN A 184 2.68 -17.01 4.04
C ASN A 184 1.88 -16.70 2.77
N ARG A 185 0.90 -15.79 2.86
CA ARG A 185 0.14 -15.30 1.71
C ARG A 185 1.03 -14.60 0.68
N ARG A 186 2.03 -13.82 1.11
CA ARG A 186 3.02 -13.16 0.22
C ARG A 186 4.04 -14.12 -0.42
N LYS A 187 4.23 -15.32 0.15
CA LYS A 187 5.06 -16.39 -0.44
C LYS A 187 4.32 -17.16 -1.54
N ASN A 188 2.99 -17.14 -1.54
CA ASN A 188 2.19 -17.80 -2.57
C ASN A 188 2.34 -17.06 -3.91
N LYS A 189 2.88 -17.77 -4.92
CA LYS A 189 3.19 -17.22 -6.25
C LYS A 189 1.94 -16.72 -6.99
N ILE A 190 0.83 -17.47 -6.90
CA ILE A 190 -0.45 -17.12 -7.51
C ILE A 190 -1.00 -15.82 -6.91
N PHE A 191 -0.91 -15.68 -5.59
CA PHE A 191 -1.35 -14.47 -4.91
C PHE A 191 -0.51 -13.25 -5.32
N LYS A 192 0.81 -13.41 -5.38
CA LYS A 192 1.75 -12.36 -5.79
C LYS A 192 1.49 -11.87 -7.22
N GLU A 193 1.17 -12.80 -8.12
CA GLU A 193 0.87 -12.49 -9.52
C GLU A 193 -0.47 -11.76 -9.68
N LYS A 194 -1.52 -12.21 -8.97
CA LYS A 194 -2.81 -11.50 -8.90
C LYS A 194 -2.65 -10.08 -8.35
N GLU A 195 -1.88 -9.92 -7.27
CA GLU A 195 -1.62 -8.60 -6.66
C GLU A 195 -0.85 -7.66 -7.62
N LEU A 196 0.15 -8.19 -8.33
CA LEU A 196 0.90 -7.42 -9.34
C LEU A 196 0.02 -7.01 -10.52
N ASN A 197 -0.84 -7.91 -11.02
CA ASN A 197 -1.76 -7.60 -12.10
C ASN A 197 -2.78 -6.54 -11.67
N ALA A 198 -3.38 -6.66 -10.48
CA ALA A 198 -4.26 -5.64 -9.93
C ALA A 198 -3.58 -4.26 -9.88
N LYS A 199 -2.33 -4.19 -9.37
CA LYS A 199 -1.54 -2.94 -9.36
C LYS A 199 -1.25 -2.41 -10.76
N ARG A 200 -0.99 -3.28 -11.75
CA ARG A 200 -0.78 -2.86 -13.15
C ARG A 200 -2.05 -2.24 -13.74
N TYR A 201 -3.21 -2.83 -13.46
CA TYR A 201 -4.50 -2.28 -13.89
C TYR A 201 -4.78 -0.93 -13.22
N SER A 202 -4.61 -0.82 -11.89
CA SER A 202 -4.82 0.44 -11.17
C SER A 202 -3.88 1.56 -11.67
N ARG A 203 -2.64 1.23 -12.06
CA ARG A 203 -1.70 2.22 -12.61
C ARG A 203 -2.06 2.75 -14.01
N LYS A 204 -3.05 2.17 -14.70
CA LYS A 204 -3.60 2.78 -15.91
C LYS A 204 -4.39 4.05 -15.57
N ASP A 205 -5.05 4.07 -14.42
CA ASP A 205 -5.73 5.26 -13.92
C ASP A 205 -4.71 6.37 -13.57
N LYS A 206 -5.02 7.59 -14.01
CA LYS A 206 -4.22 8.79 -13.77
C LYS A 206 -4.36 9.26 -12.32
N ASN A 207 -5.54 9.10 -11.72
CA ASN A 207 -5.79 9.48 -10.33
C ASN A 207 -5.05 8.57 -9.35
N TYR A 208 -5.08 7.25 -9.59
CA TYR A 208 -4.27 6.30 -8.84
C TYR A 208 -2.76 6.59 -8.93
N ARG A 209 -2.26 6.94 -10.12
CA ARG A 209 -0.83 7.30 -10.29
C ARG A 209 -0.46 8.54 -9.49
N LYS A 210 -1.31 9.56 -9.48
CA LYS A 210 -1.10 10.80 -8.73
C LYS A 210 -1.10 10.53 -7.21
N THR A 211 -2.09 9.81 -6.70
CA THR A 211 -2.15 9.42 -5.27
C THR A 211 -1.01 8.51 -4.84
N GLU A 212 -0.59 7.54 -5.68
CA GLU A 212 0.60 6.71 -5.40
C GLU A 212 1.88 7.56 -5.34
N ALA A 213 2.01 8.56 -6.22
CA ALA A 213 3.15 9.47 -6.25
C ALA A 213 3.17 10.42 -5.05
N ASP A 214 2.03 11.02 -4.71
CA ASP A 214 1.88 11.93 -3.57
C ASP A 214 2.17 11.20 -2.25
N ARG A 215 1.63 9.99 -2.07
CA ARG A 215 1.94 9.16 -0.90
C ARG A 215 3.43 8.83 -0.80
N LYS A 216 4.08 8.51 -1.92
CA LYS A 216 5.54 8.28 -1.96
C LYS A 216 6.33 9.55 -1.66
N LYS A 217 5.84 10.71 -2.08
CA LYS A 217 6.46 12.00 -1.78
C LYS A 217 6.35 12.31 -0.28
N SER A 218 5.16 12.20 0.31
CA SER A 218 4.96 12.38 1.76
C SER A 218 5.81 11.43 2.60
N GLN A 219 6.01 10.18 2.17
CA GLN A 219 6.91 9.25 2.85
C GLN A 219 8.40 9.64 2.77
N ARG A 220 8.83 10.31 1.68
CA ARG A 220 10.21 10.81 1.54
C ARG A 220 10.44 12.09 2.33
N ASP A 221 9.41 12.94 2.41
CA ASP A 221 9.47 14.24 3.09
C ASP A 221 9.38 14.08 4.62
N ASN A 222 8.80 12.98 5.11
CA ASN A 222 8.79 12.65 6.53
C ASN A 222 10.17 12.09 6.98
N SER A 223 10.80 12.79 7.93
CA SER A 223 12.15 12.48 8.42
C SER A 223 12.24 11.13 9.12
N ASP A 224 11.20 10.74 9.86
CA ASP A 224 11.20 9.54 10.68
C ASP A 224 11.09 8.29 9.81
N THR A 225 10.21 8.33 8.80
CA THR A 225 10.13 7.26 7.81
C THR A 225 11.42 7.12 7.03
N ARG A 226 12.06 8.24 6.67
CA ARG A 226 13.35 8.23 5.97
C ARG A 226 14.47 7.63 6.82
N GLN A 227 14.51 7.94 8.11
CA GLN A 227 15.51 7.39 9.02
C GLN A 227 15.30 5.89 9.26
N ILE A 228 14.06 5.45 9.45
CA ILE A 228 13.69 4.03 9.60
C ILE A 228 14.05 3.24 8.33
N GLU A 229 13.74 3.78 7.15
CA GLU A 229 14.05 3.12 5.87
C GLU A 229 15.57 3.01 5.67
N ARG A 230 16.32 4.07 5.97
CA ARG A 230 17.79 4.07 5.95
C ARG A 230 18.38 3.01 6.88
N GLN A 231 17.85 2.88 8.09
CA GLN A 231 18.31 1.85 9.04
C GLN A 231 18.02 0.44 8.52
N ARG A 232 16.84 0.21 7.95
CA ARG A 232 16.48 -1.09 7.34
C ARG A 232 17.37 -1.43 6.14
N GLU A 233 17.66 -0.46 5.29
CA GLU A 233 18.56 -0.64 4.15
C GLU A 233 19.98 -0.98 4.61
N LEU A 234 20.50 -0.28 5.63
CA LEU A 234 21.80 -0.55 6.22
C LEU A 234 21.84 -1.95 6.86
N ALA A 235 20.77 -2.36 7.56
CA ALA A 235 20.67 -3.69 8.15
C ALA A 235 20.66 -4.78 7.07
N ALA A 236 19.86 -4.62 6.01
CA ALA A 236 19.84 -5.55 4.88
C ALA A 236 21.22 -5.64 4.20
N LYS A 237 21.91 -4.52 3.98
CA LYS A 237 23.28 -4.50 3.46
C LYS A 237 24.27 -5.21 4.38
N ARG A 238 24.14 -5.06 5.70
CA ARG A 238 24.97 -5.79 6.67
C ARG A 238 24.75 -7.29 6.59
N GLU A 239 23.49 -7.73 6.48
CA GLU A 239 23.15 -9.15 6.35
C GLU A 239 23.70 -9.76 5.07
N VAL A 240 23.49 -9.12 3.91
CA VAL A 240 24.00 -9.62 2.64
C VAL A 240 25.53 -9.63 2.60
N ARG A 241 26.20 -8.69 3.29
CA ARG A 241 27.66 -8.68 3.45
C ARG A 241 28.21 -9.76 4.38
N LYS A 242 27.38 -10.55 5.07
CA LYS A 242 27.87 -11.75 5.74
C LYS A 242 28.34 -12.79 4.72
N ASP A 243 27.70 -12.84 3.55
CA ASP A 243 28.13 -13.65 2.43
C ASP A 243 29.49 -13.16 1.88
N THR A 244 30.44 -14.08 1.77
CA THR A 244 31.79 -13.85 1.25
C THR A 244 31.80 -13.64 -0.27
N ASN A 245 30.91 -14.31 -1.00
CA ASN A 245 30.81 -14.13 -2.46
C ASN A 245 30.31 -12.74 -2.80
N TYR A 246 29.25 -12.27 -2.12
CA TYR A 246 28.74 -10.91 -2.30
C TYR A 246 29.81 -9.85 -1.99
N ARG A 247 30.62 -10.04 -0.93
CA ARG A 247 31.71 -9.12 -0.59
C ARG A 247 32.75 -9.00 -1.71
N LYS A 248 33.14 -10.12 -2.33
CA LYS A 248 34.06 -10.13 -3.47
C LYS A 248 33.45 -9.39 -4.67
N THR A 249 32.21 -9.72 -5.06
CA THR A 249 31.53 -9.05 -6.17
C THR A 249 31.33 -7.54 -5.94
N GLU A 250 31.01 -7.12 -4.70
CA GLU A 250 30.88 -5.70 -4.34
C GLU A 250 32.24 -4.98 -4.44
N ALA A 251 33.33 -5.62 -4.03
CA ALA A 251 34.69 -5.08 -4.09
C ALA A 251 35.17 -4.96 -5.54
N ASP A 252 34.97 -5.99 -6.36
CA ASP A 252 35.36 -6.00 -7.76
C ASP A 252 34.58 -4.93 -8.55
N ARG A 253 33.27 -4.81 -8.31
CA ARG A 253 32.47 -3.73 -8.93
C ARG A 253 33.00 -2.34 -8.56
N LYS A 254 33.38 -2.10 -7.30
CA LYS A 254 33.97 -0.83 -6.86
C LYS A 254 35.35 -0.61 -7.48
N LYS A 255 36.15 -1.66 -7.65
CA LYS A 255 37.44 -1.59 -8.31
C LYS A 255 37.28 -1.22 -9.79
N SER A 256 36.38 -1.89 -10.52
CA SER A 256 36.09 -1.56 -11.92
C SER A 256 35.52 -0.16 -12.10
N GLN A 257 34.65 0.30 -11.18
CA GLN A 257 34.17 1.70 -11.20
C GLN A 257 35.30 2.71 -10.96
N ARG A 258 36.24 2.38 -10.07
CA ARG A 258 37.43 3.20 -9.86
C ARG A 258 38.36 3.17 -11.05
N GLU A 259 38.49 2.08 -11.79
CA GLU A 259 39.40 1.99 -12.94
C GLU A 259 38.81 2.64 -14.19
N ASN A 260 37.49 2.80 -14.26
CA ASN A 260 36.80 3.45 -15.36
C ASN A 260 37.07 4.98 -15.38
N SER A 261 37.80 5.44 -16.40
CA SER A 261 38.18 6.85 -16.60
C SER A 261 36.98 7.77 -16.76
N ASP A 262 35.93 7.30 -17.41
CA ASP A 262 34.78 8.11 -17.78
C ASP A 262 33.93 8.40 -16.54
N ILE A 263 33.76 7.40 -15.67
CA ILE A 263 33.11 7.56 -14.37
C ILE A 263 33.89 8.59 -13.52
N ARG A 264 35.23 8.50 -13.48
CA ARG A 264 36.07 9.48 -12.75
C ARG A 264 35.95 10.89 -13.29
N GLN A 265 35.82 11.06 -14.61
CA GLN A 265 35.65 12.37 -15.22
C GLN A 265 34.26 12.95 -14.92
N ILE A 266 33.21 12.13 -15.05
CA ILE A 266 31.83 12.53 -14.73
C ILE A 266 31.69 12.93 -13.26
N GLU A 267 32.26 12.16 -12.33
CA GLU A 267 32.25 12.51 -10.90
C GLU A 267 32.98 13.84 -10.63
N ARG A 268 34.16 14.04 -11.23
CA ARG A 268 34.90 15.32 -11.10
C ARG A 268 34.09 16.50 -11.66
N GLN A 269 33.44 16.34 -12.81
CA GLN A 269 32.62 17.40 -13.39
C GLN A 269 31.42 17.74 -12.49
N ARG A 270 30.74 16.72 -11.92
CA ARG A 270 29.64 16.93 -10.98
C ARG A 270 30.08 17.62 -9.71
N GLU A 271 31.22 17.22 -9.15
CA GLU A 271 31.79 17.85 -7.95
C GLU A 271 32.15 19.32 -8.21
N LEU A 272 32.79 19.61 -9.34
CA LEU A 272 33.12 20.98 -9.73
C LEU A 272 31.86 21.83 -9.96
N ALA A 273 30.84 21.28 -10.59
CA ALA A 273 29.56 21.96 -10.79
C ALA A 273 28.87 22.26 -9.44
N ALA A 274 28.80 21.28 -8.54
CA ALA A 274 28.23 21.48 -7.21
C ALA A 274 29.00 22.55 -6.41
N LYS A 275 30.34 22.52 -6.46
CA LYS A 275 31.17 23.56 -5.83
C LYS A 275 30.93 24.94 -6.43
N ARG A 276 30.74 25.04 -7.76
CA ARG A 276 30.40 26.31 -8.42
C ARG A 276 29.05 26.85 -7.95
N GLU A 277 28.04 26.00 -7.83
CA GLU A 277 26.71 26.41 -7.35
C GLU A 277 26.74 26.89 -5.90
N VAL A 278 27.37 26.14 -5.00
CA VAL A 278 27.44 26.52 -3.59
C VAL A 278 28.27 27.81 -3.39
N ARG A 279 29.29 28.06 -4.23
CA ARG A 279 30.07 29.31 -4.23
C ARG A 279 29.32 30.53 -4.76
N LYS A 280 28.10 30.40 -5.29
CA LYS A 280 27.25 31.57 -5.57
C LYS A 280 26.85 32.25 -4.26
N ASP A 281 26.64 31.47 -3.19
CA ASP A 281 26.37 31.98 -1.84
C ASP A 281 27.59 32.70 -1.25
N GLU A 282 27.37 33.95 -0.82
CA GLU A 282 28.38 34.83 -0.22
C GLU A 282 28.84 34.33 1.15
N ASN A 283 27.94 33.73 1.94
CA ASN A 283 28.26 33.21 3.26
C ASN A 283 29.20 32.00 3.17
N TYR A 284 28.93 31.12 2.21
CA TYR A 284 29.81 29.98 1.94
C TYR A 284 31.20 30.43 1.45
N ARG A 285 31.27 31.45 0.57
CA ARG A 285 32.55 31.99 0.10
C ARG A 285 33.41 32.53 1.23
N ARG A 286 32.83 33.26 2.19
CA ARG A 286 33.55 33.77 3.37
C ARG A 286 34.04 32.64 4.27
N ALA A 287 33.17 31.67 4.59
CA ALA A 287 33.54 30.53 5.42
C ALA A 287 34.62 29.65 4.77
N GLU A 288 34.57 29.44 3.44
CA GLU A 288 35.61 28.72 2.69
C GLU A 288 36.95 29.47 2.73
N ALA A 289 36.93 30.80 2.57
CA ALA A 289 38.13 31.64 2.62
C ALA A 289 38.76 31.66 4.02
N GLU A 290 37.94 31.77 5.06
CA GLU A 290 38.37 31.76 6.46
C GLU A 290 38.94 30.40 6.86
N SER A 291 38.29 29.30 6.47
CA SER A 291 38.82 27.95 6.67
C SER A 291 40.18 27.75 5.98
N LYS A 292 40.33 28.23 4.74
CA LYS A 292 41.61 28.19 4.02
C LYS A 292 42.68 29.06 4.70
N LYS A 293 42.30 30.21 5.25
CA LYS A 293 43.21 31.08 6.01
C LYS A 293 43.65 30.38 7.29
N SER A 294 42.73 29.80 8.07
CA SER A 294 43.06 29.03 9.27
C SER A 294 43.92 27.79 8.98
N GLN A 295 43.67 27.08 7.88
CA GLN A 295 44.53 25.97 7.45
C GLN A 295 45.93 26.45 7.08
N ARG A 296 46.04 27.61 6.42
CA ARG A 296 47.34 28.22 6.17
C ARG A 296 47.99 28.64 7.47
N ASP A 297 47.28 29.18 8.45
CA ASP A 297 47.90 29.69 9.67
C ASP A 297 48.23 28.57 10.68
N ASN A 298 47.73 27.35 10.45
CA ASN A 298 48.06 26.18 11.24
C ASN A 298 49.49 25.68 10.93
N SER A 299 50.39 25.79 11.92
CA SER A 299 51.80 25.43 11.80
C SER A 299 52.03 23.95 11.51
N ASP A 300 51.21 23.09 12.07
CA ASP A 300 51.41 21.64 12.02
C ASP A 300 51.07 21.13 10.62
N LEU A 301 49.99 21.67 10.03
CA LEU A 301 49.66 21.42 8.63
C LEU A 301 50.75 21.94 7.69
N ARG A 302 51.32 23.13 7.94
CA ARG A 302 52.47 23.64 7.15
C ARG A 302 53.68 22.72 7.24
N GLN A 303 54.00 22.18 8.41
CA GLN A 303 55.14 21.29 8.58
C GLN A 303 54.91 19.95 7.85
N ILE A 304 53.72 19.36 7.98
CA ILE A 304 53.34 18.14 7.28
C ILE A 304 53.39 18.34 5.76
N GLU A 305 52.88 19.46 5.25
CA GLU A 305 52.89 19.76 3.83
C GLU A 305 54.32 19.96 3.29
N ARG A 306 55.19 20.67 4.03
CA ARG A 306 56.62 20.78 3.68
C ARG A 306 57.31 19.41 3.66
N GLN A 307 57.03 18.54 4.63
CA GLN A 307 57.62 17.20 4.64
C GLN A 307 57.16 16.38 3.43
N ARG A 308 55.87 16.43 3.07
CA ARG A 308 55.35 15.78 1.86
C ARG A 308 55.98 16.33 0.59
N GLU A 309 56.15 17.64 0.49
CA GLU A 309 56.81 18.28 -0.65
C GLU A 309 58.28 17.87 -0.77
N LEU A 310 59.00 17.79 0.36
CA LEU A 310 60.39 17.31 0.39
C LEU A 310 60.50 15.85 -0.04
N VAL A 311 59.59 14.98 0.41
CA VAL A 311 59.54 13.58 0.00
C VAL A 311 59.24 13.46 -1.50
N ALA A 312 58.22 14.18 -1.99
CA ALA A 312 57.87 14.18 -3.40
C ALA A 312 59.02 14.70 -4.29
N LYS A 313 59.73 15.75 -3.86
CA LYS A 313 60.94 16.23 -4.57
C LYS A 313 62.06 15.20 -4.56
N ARG A 314 62.28 14.51 -3.44
CA ARG A 314 63.29 13.43 -3.36
C ARG A 314 62.93 12.27 -4.29
N GLU A 315 61.67 11.90 -4.39
CA GLU A 315 61.21 10.87 -5.32
C GLU A 315 61.30 11.31 -6.78
N ALA A 316 60.87 12.53 -7.10
CA ALA A 316 60.97 13.08 -8.45
C ALA A 316 62.43 13.18 -8.92
N ARG A 317 63.38 13.48 -8.03
CA ARG A 317 64.83 13.49 -8.33
C ARG A 317 65.43 12.13 -8.64
N LYS A 318 64.73 11.02 -8.36
CA LYS A 318 65.13 9.69 -8.86
C LYS A 318 64.94 9.56 -10.37
N ASN A 319 64.10 10.41 -10.97
CA ASN A 319 63.97 10.52 -12.42
C ASN A 319 65.02 11.51 -12.96
N GLU A 320 65.90 11.03 -13.85
CA GLU A 320 66.99 11.82 -14.41
C GLU A 320 66.50 13.06 -15.17
N ASP A 321 65.40 12.97 -15.91
CA ASP A 321 64.88 14.08 -16.71
C ASP A 321 64.36 15.22 -15.83
N PHE A 322 63.70 14.87 -14.72
CA PHE A 322 63.27 15.85 -13.73
C PHE A 322 64.48 16.52 -13.07
N ASN A 323 65.51 15.75 -12.71
CA ASN A 323 66.71 16.29 -12.09
C ASN A 323 67.49 17.23 -13.02
N LYS A 324 67.63 16.87 -14.31
CA LYS A 324 68.26 17.73 -15.33
C LYS A 324 67.50 19.05 -15.51
N ARG A 325 66.16 19.01 -15.58
CA ARG A 325 65.31 20.22 -15.65
C ARG A 325 65.41 21.08 -14.38
N GLU A 326 65.41 20.46 -13.20
CA GLU A 326 65.54 21.17 -11.92
C GLU A 326 66.90 21.89 -11.82
N LEU A 327 67.98 21.26 -12.26
CA LEU A 327 69.33 21.85 -12.29
C LEU A 327 69.43 23.00 -13.29
N ALA A 328 68.85 22.85 -14.49
CA ALA A 328 68.79 23.92 -15.48
C ALA A 328 68.05 25.15 -14.94
N ALA A 329 66.87 24.96 -14.33
CA ALA A 329 66.09 26.04 -13.73
C ALA A 329 66.82 26.73 -12.57
N LYS A 330 67.57 25.97 -11.74
CA LYS A 330 68.41 26.55 -10.69
C LYS A 330 69.56 27.37 -11.26
N ARG A 331 70.17 26.92 -12.36
CA ARG A 331 71.25 27.63 -13.05
C ARG A 331 70.74 28.93 -13.65
N GLU A 332 69.60 28.92 -14.31
CA GLU A 332 68.95 30.14 -14.83
C GLU A 332 68.60 31.12 -13.72
N LYS A 333 68.02 30.65 -12.61
CA LYS A 333 67.70 31.50 -11.46
C LYS A 333 68.96 32.14 -10.84
N TRP A 334 70.06 31.38 -10.75
CA TRP A 334 71.33 31.91 -10.25
C TRP A 334 71.94 32.95 -11.19
N LEU A 335 71.87 32.72 -12.50
CA LEU A 335 72.32 33.68 -13.52
C LEU A 335 71.51 34.97 -13.43
N PHE A 336 70.17 34.87 -13.37
CA PHE A 336 69.27 36.01 -13.21
C PHE A 336 69.59 36.83 -11.95
N GLN A 337 69.74 36.18 -10.79
CA GLN A 337 70.09 36.86 -9.53
C GLN A 337 71.48 37.50 -9.55
N ARG A 338 72.41 36.96 -10.35
CA ARG A 338 73.77 37.50 -10.50
C ARG A 338 73.78 38.71 -11.44
N GLU A 339 72.94 38.72 -12.46
CA GLU A 339 72.74 39.87 -13.35
C GLU A 339 72.02 41.00 -12.62
N GLU A 340 70.98 40.69 -11.85
CA GLU A 340 70.23 41.66 -11.02
C GLU A 340 71.12 42.34 -9.97
N LYS A 341 72.08 41.60 -9.38
CA LYS A 341 73.10 42.15 -8.46
C LYS A 341 74.18 42.98 -9.15
N LYS A 342 74.42 42.77 -10.45
CA LYS A 342 75.36 43.59 -11.24
C LYS A 342 74.71 44.88 -11.77
N SER A 343 73.38 44.93 -11.85
CA SER A 343 72.62 46.11 -12.31
C SER A 343 72.23 47.09 -11.20
N LEU A 344 72.58 46.83 -9.94
CA LEU A 344 72.41 47.79 -8.84
C LEU A 344 73.59 48.77 -8.84
N PRO A 345 73.38 50.08 -9.09
CA PRO A 345 74.44 51.07 -9.00
C PRO A 345 74.92 51.21 -7.54
N LEU A 346 76.24 51.32 -7.37
CA LEU A 346 76.93 51.58 -6.10
C LEU A 346 76.62 52.97 -5.55
#